data_AF-A0A813E4N5-F1
#
_entry.id   AF-A0A813E4N5-F1
#
_cell.length_a   1.000
_cell.length_b   1.000
_cell.length_c   1.000
_cell.angle_alpha   90.00
_cell.angle_beta   90.00
_cell.angle_gamma   90.00
#
_symmetry.space_group_name_H-M   'P 1'
#
loop_
_entity.id
_entity.type
_entity.pdbx_description
1 polymer ?
#
loop_
_entity_poly.entity_id
_entity_poly.type
_entity_poly.pdbx_seq_one_letter_code
_entity_poly.pdbx_strand_id
1 'polypeptide(L)'
;EDSTDNYRIKEVQFFGSTRRILLQSQNGPCPLLAICNILLLRNVLKINPDTRYITFFELVDLVSDWLFEANSSEGEPDSTSSRAVNLRESLSSCLEILPKLNVGLDVNCKFSGPTDFEYTRELSVFDLLDIALYHGWIVSQQDTTAYELFGKLSYNQVVERLIAYEEARQKSEPPAEGEKKGPELEGPELEANQKALEEGLVIK
;
A
#
# COMPACT_ATOMS: atom_id res chain seq x y z
N GLU A 1 -24.66 16.55 -1.86
CA GLU A 1 -25.08 15.15 -2.13
C GLU A 1 -23.87 14.26 -2.06
N ASP A 2 -24.04 12.96 -1.80
CA ASP A 2 -22.93 12.00 -1.81
C ASP A 2 -22.34 11.91 -3.23
N SER A 3 -21.02 12.12 -3.35
CA SER A 3 -20.31 11.99 -4.62
C SER A 3 -18.90 11.44 -4.37
N THR A 4 -18.10 11.29 -5.43
CA THR A 4 -16.69 10.90 -5.32
C THR A 4 -15.84 11.96 -4.61
N ASP A 5 -16.30 13.21 -4.56
CA ASP A 5 -15.56 14.35 -4.01
C ASP A 5 -16.30 15.03 -2.84
N ASN A 6 -17.39 14.44 -2.35
CA ASN A 6 -18.18 14.98 -1.24
C ASN A 6 -18.77 13.85 -0.39
N TYR A 7 -18.40 13.82 0.89
CA TYR A 7 -18.61 12.68 1.78
C TYR A 7 -19.55 13.03 2.91
N ARG A 8 -20.56 12.18 3.13
CA ARG A 8 -21.46 12.31 4.25
C ARG A 8 -20.76 12.02 5.58
N ILE A 9 -21.10 12.81 6.58
CA ILE A 9 -20.63 12.65 7.96
C ILE A 9 -21.71 11.95 8.79
N LYS A 10 -21.28 10.97 9.59
CA LYS A 10 -22.11 10.23 10.53
C LYS A 10 -21.57 10.39 11.95
N GLU A 11 -22.45 10.64 12.90
CA GLU A 11 -22.12 10.60 14.31
C GLU A 11 -22.23 9.17 14.85
N VAL A 12 -21.28 8.79 15.69
CA VAL A 12 -21.19 7.47 16.34
C VAL A 12 -20.81 7.64 17.81
N GLN A 13 -21.22 6.70 18.65
CA GLN A 13 -20.71 6.58 20.01
C GLN A 13 -19.45 5.71 19.99
N PHE A 14 -18.33 6.24 20.46
CA PHE A 14 -17.05 5.54 20.48
C PHE A 14 -16.34 5.82 21.80
N PHE A 15 -16.03 4.75 22.55
CA PHE A 15 -15.49 4.82 23.91
C PHE A 15 -16.20 5.83 24.83
N GLY A 16 -17.54 5.85 24.78
CA GLY A 16 -18.37 6.72 25.63
C GLY A 16 -18.40 8.20 25.23
N SER A 17 -17.81 8.56 24.08
CA SER A 17 -17.85 9.91 23.52
C SER A 17 -18.48 9.90 22.13
N THR A 18 -19.20 10.97 21.80
CA THR A 18 -19.65 11.20 20.41
C THR A 18 -18.44 11.49 19.54
N ARG A 19 -18.27 10.69 18.48
CA ARG A 19 -17.29 10.89 17.40
C ARG A 19 -18.00 11.05 16.08
N ARG A 20 -17.30 11.61 15.10
CA ARG A 20 -17.78 11.77 13.73
C ARG A 20 -16.95 10.89 12.82
N ILE A 21 -17.58 10.24 11.86
CA ILE A 21 -16.91 9.43 10.84
C ILE A 21 -17.43 9.82 9.47
N LEU A 22 -16.60 9.64 8.47
CA LEU A 22 -16.89 9.85 7.06
C LEU A 22 -17.39 8.53 6.46
N LEU A 23 -18.44 8.63 5.68
CA LEU A 23 -19.00 7.52 4.92
C LEU A 23 -18.46 7.57 3.49
N GLN A 24 -18.15 6.39 2.96
CA GLN A 24 -17.71 6.24 1.57
C GLN A 24 -18.93 6.09 0.65
N SER A 25 -18.94 6.81 -0.47
CA SER A 25 -19.85 6.63 -1.60
C SER A 25 -19.30 5.55 -2.56
N GLN A 26 -20.05 5.09 -3.57
CA GLN A 26 -19.51 4.08 -4.50
C GLN A 26 -18.26 4.62 -5.24
N ASN A 27 -17.14 3.90 -5.11
CA ASN A 27 -15.83 4.21 -5.70
C ASN A 27 -15.14 5.51 -5.20
N GLY A 28 -15.54 6.06 -4.05
CA GLY A 28 -14.80 7.17 -3.41
C GLY A 28 -13.44 6.75 -2.84
N PRO A 29 -12.55 7.68 -2.49
CA PRO A 29 -11.17 7.39 -2.10
C PRO A 29 -11.04 6.76 -0.71
N CYS A 30 -11.09 5.44 -0.71
CA CYS A 30 -10.93 4.62 0.47
C CYS A 30 -9.70 4.99 1.33
N PRO A 31 -8.49 5.24 0.77
CA PRO A 31 -7.30 5.50 1.59
C PRO A 31 -7.40 6.79 2.41
N LEU A 32 -7.84 7.90 1.81
CA LEU A 32 -7.98 9.17 2.51
C LEU A 32 -9.08 9.09 3.58
N LEU A 33 -10.22 8.46 3.27
CA LEU A 33 -11.30 8.29 4.25
C LEU A 33 -10.87 7.42 5.43
N ALA A 34 -10.07 6.39 5.20
CA ALA A 34 -9.52 5.56 6.27
C ALA A 34 -8.62 6.38 7.21
N ILE A 35 -7.69 7.16 6.65
CA ILE A 35 -6.84 8.09 7.41
C ILE A 35 -7.69 9.06 8.24
N CYS A 36 -8.60 9.79 7.59
CA CYS A 36 -9.45 10.77 8.25
C CYS A 36 -10.29 10.15 9.36
N ASN A 37 -10.87 8.96 9.15
CA ASN A 37 -11.65 8.27 10.16
C ASN A 37 -10.81 7.87 11.38
N ILE A 38 -9.57 7.44 11.19
CA ILE A 38 -8.65 7.16 12.31
C ILE A 38 -8.41 8.44 13.12
N LEU A 39 -8.08 9.55 12.44
CA LEU A 39 -7.81 10.83 13.09
C LEU A 39 -9.03 11.41 13.80
N LEU A 40 -10.23 11.26 13.23
CA LEU A 40 -11.50 11.66 13.85
C LEU A 40 -11.80 10.82 15.11
N LEU A 41 -11.59 9.50 15.05
CA LEU A 41 -11.80 8.60 16.18
C LEU A 41 -10.79 8.84 17.30
N ARG A 42 -9.53 9.16 16.95
CA ARG A 42 -8.49 9.64 17.87
C ARG A 42 -8.78 11.03 18.45
N ASN A 43 -9.80 11.72 17.95
CA ASN A 43 -10.20 13.08 18.38
C ASN A 43 -9.14 14.17 18.14
N VAL A 44 -8.26 13.95 17.16
CA VAL A 44 -7.25 14.94 16.76
C VAL A 44 -7.78 15.83 15.64
N LEU A 45 -8.46 15.24 14.65
CA LEU A 45 -9.14 15.97 13.59
C LEU A 45 -10.56 16.36 14.06
N LYS A 46 -10.94 17.63 13.84
CA LYS A 46 -12.24 18.16 14.25
C LYS A 46 -12.98 18.75 13.06
N ILE A 47 -14.25 18.37 12.90
CA ILE A 47 -15.15 18.94 11.89
C ILE A 47 -16.31 19.60 12.62
N ASN A 48 -16.71 20.80 12.18
CA ASN A 48 -17.83 21.56 12.76
C ASN A 48 -19.09 20.67 12.92
N PRO A 49 -19.72 20.63 14.11
CA PRO A 49 -20.91 19.82 14.37
C PRO A 49 -22.06 19.99 13.37
N ASP A 50 -22.23 21.18 12.80
CA ASP A 50 -23.31 21.50 11.87
C ASP A 50 -23.04 20.99 10.45
N THR A 51 -21.78 20.69 10.11
CA THR A 51 -21.37 20.20 8.80
C THR A 51 -21.90 18.78 8.57
N ARG A 52 -22.73 18.56 7.55
CA ARG A 52 -23.27 17.21 7.22
C ARG A 52 -22.51 16.49 6.12
N TYR A 53 -21.79 17.26 5.30
CA TYR A 53 -20.98 16.79 4.19
C TYR A 53 -19.65 17.56 4.19
N ILE A 54 -18.58 16.91 3.75
CA ILE A 54 -17.26 17.53 3.59
C ILE A 54 -16.67 17.12 2.25
N THR A 55 -16.02 18.06 1.58
CA THR A 55 -15.42 17.83 0.27
C THR A 55 -14.05 17.16 0.38
N PHE A 56 -13.60 16.57 -0.73
CA PHE A 56 -12.25 15.99 -0.83
C PHE A 56 -11.15 16.99 -0.48
N PHE A 57 -11.19 18.21 -1.03
CA PHE A 57 -10.17 19.23 -0.77
C PHE A 57 -10.17 19.68 0.69
N GLU A 58 -11.34 19.86 1.32
CA GLU A 58 -11.41 20.18 2.75
C GLU A 58 -10.80 19.07 3.62
N LEU A 59 -10.95 17.79 3.23
CA LEU A 59 -10.28 16.70 3.94
C LEU A 59 -8.76 16.73 3.74
N VAL A 60 -8.29 16.99 2.52
CA VAL A 60 -6.85 17.12 2.25
C VAL A 60 -6.26 18.25 3.07
N ASP A 61 -6.93 19.40 3.15
CA ASP A 61 -6.48 20.55 3.96
C ASP A 61 -6.40 20.18 5.45
N LEU A 62 -7.46 19.57 6.00
CA LEU A 62 -7.48 19.15 7.41
C LEU A 62 -6.38 18.14 7.76
N VAL A 63 -6.12 17.17 6.87
CA VAL A 63 -5.04 16.19 7.07
C VAL A 63 -3.67 16.84 6.92
N SER A 64 -3.52 17.77 5.96
CA SER A 64 -2.27 18.51 5.74
C SER A 64 -1.91 19.36 6.96
N ASP A 65 -2.86 20.11 7.50
CA ASP A 65 -2.68 20.92 8.71
C ASP A 65 -2.27 20.04 9.91
N TRP A 66 -2.94 18.91 10.11
CA TRP A 66 -2.59 17.96 11.17
C TRP A 66 -1.20 17.33 10.95
N LEU A 67 -0.86 16.97 9.71
CA LEU A 67 0.45 16.43 9.35
C LEU A 67 1.56 17.41 9.74
N PHE A 68 1.37 18.69 9.47
CA PHE A 68 2.29 19.73 9.93
C PHE A 68 2.34 19.80 11.44
N GLU A 69 1.21 19.92 12.13
CA GLU A 69 1.15 20.05 13.59
C GLU A 69 1.83 18.87 14.31
N ALA A 70 1.50 17.64 13.91
CA ALA A 70 2.05 16.41 14.49
C ALA A 70 3.57 16.29 14.31
N ASN A 71 4.12 16.88 13.25
CA ASN A 71 5.54 16.82 12.92
C ASN A 71 6.29 18.13 13.21
N SER A 72 5.65 19.11 13.85
CA SER A 72 6.22 20.44 14.09
C SER A 72 6.98 20.59 15.42
N SER A 73 7.00 19.61 16.35
CA SER A 73 7.81 19.73 17.58
C SER A 73 8.11 18.46 18.39
N GLU A 74 9.41 18.19 18.60
CA GLU A 74 10.04 18.14 19.94
C GLU A 74 11.50 18.64 19.84
N GLY A 75 11.73 19.90 20.24
CA GLY A 75 13.03 20.57 20.29
C GLY A 75 13.50 21.06 18.92
N GLU A 76 13.79 22.36 18.77
CA GLU A 76 14.41 22.90 17.55
C GLU A 76 15.61 22.03 17.16
N PRO A 77 15.52 21.20 16.11
CA PRO A 77 16.73 20.71 15.49
C PRO A 77 17.37 21.95 14.90
N ASP A 78 18.68 22.09 15.06
CA ASP A 78 19.45 23.00 14.21
C ASP A 78 18.91 22.80 12.78
N SER A 79 18.34 23.85 12.17
CA SER A 79 17.53 23.75 10.95
C SER A 79 18.31 23.20 9.74
N THR A 80 19.62 23.05 9.93
CA THR A 80 20.66 22.48 9.09
C THR A 80 20.98 21.00 9.37
N SER A 81 20.42 20.41 10.42
CA SER A 81 20.62 18.99 10.72
C SER A 81 20.00 18.11 9.63
N SER A 82 20.72 17.06 9.23
CA SER A 82 20.25 16.13 8.18
C SER A 82 18.88 15.52 8.50
N ARG A 83 18.55 15.35 9.80
CA ARG A 83 17.23 14.86 10.23
C ARG A 83 16.10 15.85 9.91
N ALA A 84 16.32 17.14 10.13
CA ALA A 84 15.32 18.17 9.82
C ALA A 84 15.10 18.32 8.31
N VAL A 85 16.16 18.19 7.52
CA VAL A 85 16.08 18.21 6.05
C VAL A 85 15.26 17.01 5.55
N ASN A 86 15.58 15.80 6.01
CA ASN A 86 14.86 14.58 5.61
C ASN A 86 13.37 14.63 6.00
N LEU A 87 13.05 15.16 7.18
CA LEU A 87 11.65 15.32 7.63
C LEU A 87 10.90 16.32 6.74
N ARG A 88 11.52 17.46 6.40
CA ARG A 88 10.91 18.45 5.48
C ARG A 88 10.66 17.87 4.09
N GLU A 89 11.61 17.10 3.56
CA GLU A 89 11.43 16.42 2.26
C GLU A 89 10.30 15.38 2.31
N SER A 90 10.20 14.63 3.42
CA SER A 90 9.12 13.65 3.64
C SER A 90 7.75 14.32 3.75
N LEU A 91 7.67 15.45 4.48
CA LEU A 91 6.44 16.25 4.58
C LEU A 91 6.03 16.82 3.23
N SER A 92 6.96 17.42 2.49
CA SER A 92 6.69 17.95 1.15
C SER A 92 6.18 16.85 0.22
N SER A 93 6.81 15.68 0.23
CA SER A 93 6.39 14.53 -0.57
C SER A 93 4.97 14.08 -0.20
N CYS A 94 4.63 14.03 1.09
CA CYS A 94 3.30 13.62 1.54
C CYS A 94 2.20 14.58 1.08
N LEU A 95 2.45 15.90 1.06
CA LEU A 95 1.49 16.88 0.57
C LEU A 95 1.21 16.71 -0.94
N GLU A 96 2.19 16.24 -1.71
CA GLU A 96 1.99 15.89 -3.12
C GLU A 96 1.21 14.58 -3.31
N ILE A 97 1.23 13.69 -2.31
CA ILE A 97 0.58 12.38 -2.33
C ILE A 97 -0.88 12.46 -1.89
N LEU A 98 -1.21 13.27 -0.88
CA LEU A 98 -2.57 13.35 -0.31
C LEU A 98 -3.67 13.55 -1.38
N PRO A 99 -3.52 14.45 -2.37
CA PRO A 99 -4.50 14.58 -3.46
C PRO A 99 -4.61 13.33 -4.34
N LYS A 100 -3.52 12.58 -4.50
CA LYS A 100 -3.47 11.36 -5.33
C LYS A 100 -4.19 10.17 -4.67
N LEU A 101 -4.40 10.21 -3.35
CA LEU A 101 -5.22 9.20 -2.66
C LEU A 101 -6.68 9.18 -3.17
N ASN A 102 -7.11 10.20 -3.94
CA ASN A 102 -8.43 10.19 -4.57
C ASN A 102 -8.61 8.99 -5.53
N VAL A 103 -7.55 8.64 -6.26
CA VAL A 103 -7.59 7.63 -7.33
C VAL A 103 -7.18 6.23 -6.87
N GLY A 104 -6.72 6.11 -5.62
CA GLY A 104 -6.24 4.86 -5.02
C GLY A 104 -4.84 5.00 -4.44
N LEU A 105 -4.41 3.96 -3.75
CA LEU A 105 -3.07 3.81 -3.19
C LEU A 105 -2.49 2.51 -3.73
N ASP A 106 -1.40 2.59 -4.48
CA ASP A 106 -0.68 1.40 -4.93
C ASP A 106 0.14 0.83 -3.77
N VAL A 107 -0.09 -0.45 -3.45
CA VAL A 107 0.56 -1.14 -2.34
C VAL A 107 1.11 -2.46 -2.84
N ASN A 108 2.37 -2.72 -2.56
CA ASN A 108 3.00 -3.98 -2.88
C ASN A 108 3.34 -4.73 -1.59
N CYS A 109 2.44 -5.60 -1.14
CA CYS A 109 2.64 -6.39 0.08
C CYS A 109 3.64 -7.54 -0.12
N LYS A 110 4.28 -7.97 0.96
CA LYS A 110 5.09 -9.19 1.04
C LYS A 110 4.36 -10.21 1.89
N PHE A 111 4.61 -11.49 1.65
CA PHE A 111 3.81 -12.55 2.29
C PHE A 111 4.33 -12.98 3.67
N SER A 112 5.43 -12.40 4.16
CA SER A 112 6.14 -12.84 5.36
C SER A 112 5.45 -12.47 6.67
N GLY A 113 4.64 -11.40 6.69
CA GLY A 113 4.04 -10.85 7.90
C GLY A 113 3.03 -9.74 7.59
N PRO A 114 2.21 -9.35 8.57
CA PRO A 114 1.06 -8.45 8.35
C PRO A 114 1.44 -6.99 8.08
N THR A 115 2.68 -6.60 8.37
CA THR A 115 3.20 -5.23 8.23
C THR A 115 4.16 -5.09 7.05
N ASP A 116 4.35 -6.16 6.28
CA ASP A 116 5.46 -6.24 5.35
C ASP A 116 5.01 -5.72 3.98
N PHE A 117 5.43 -4.51 3.64
CA PHE A 117 5.23 -3.91 2.33
C PHE A 117 6.58 -3.59 1.69
N GLU A 118 6.61 -3.49 0.37
CA GLU A 118 7.65 -2.72 -0.31
C GLU A 118 7.45 -1.24 0.00
N TYR A 119 8.53 -0.58 0.45
CA TYR A 119 8.46 0.83 0.80
C TYR A 119 8.24 1.66 -0.47
N THR A 120 7.16 2.43 -0.49
CA THR A 120 6.92 3.46 -1.50
C THR A 120 6.76 4.81 -0.81
N ARG A 121 6.92 5.90 -1.57
CA ARG A 121 6.75 7.25 -1.00
C ARG A 121 5.32 7.44 -0.51
N GLU A 122 4.36 6.84 -1.19
CA GLU A 122 2.94 6.91 -0.88
C GLU A 122 2.61 6.31 0.48
N LEU A 123 3.36 5.30 0.94
CA LEU A 123 3.16 4.70 2.26
C LEU A 123 3.71 5.56 3.41
N SER A 124 4.63 6.49 3.13
CA SER A 124 5.23 7.35 4.17
C SER A 124 4.20 8.26 4.86
N VAL A 125 3.05 8.52 4.22
CA VAL A 125 1.95 9.28 4.83
C VAL A 125 1.40 8.60 6.07
N PHE A 126 1.39 7.26 6.12
CA PHE A 126 0.93 6.51 7.28
C PHE A 126 1.92 6.64 8.44
N ASP A 127 3.22 6.56 8.15
CA ASP A 127 4.27 6.72 9.16
C ASP A 127 4.25 8.12 9.78
N LEU A 128 4.15 9.17 8.97
CA LEU A 128 4.11 10.56 9.46
C LEU A 128 2.83 10.92 10.23
N LEU A 129 1.76 10.15 10.05
CA LEU A 129 0.49 10.29 10.78
C LEU A 129 0.39 9.33 11.98
N ASP A 130 1.44 8.56 12.26
CA ASP A 130 1.45 7.51 13.27
C ASP A 130 0.29 6.51 13.08
N ILE A 131 0.09 6.04 11.85
CA ILE A 131 -0.93 5.06 11.47
C ILE A 131 -0.23 3.79 11.00
N ALA A 132 -0.46 2.67 11.67
CA ALA A 132 0.04 1.38 11.21
C ALA A 132 -0.81 0.85 10.04
N LEU A 133 -0.15 0.49 8.93
CA LEU A 133 -0.76 -0.17 7.79
C LEU A 133 -0.58 -1.69 7.92
N TYR A 134 -1.64 -2.45 7.64
CA TYR A 134 -1.63 -3.91 7.73
C TYR A 134 -2.26 -4.58 6.50
N HIS A 135 -1.85 -5.82 6.22
CA HIS A 135 -2.53 -6.73 5.30
C HIS A 135 -2.63 -8.14 5.90
N GLY A 136 -3.56 -8.95 5.38
CA GLY A 136 -3.79 -10.33 5.82
C GLY A 136 -3.29 -11.39 4.83
N TRP A 137 -2.67 -10.96 3.73
CA TRP A 137 -2.16 -11.86 2.69
C TRP A 137 -0.80 -12.43 3.12
N ILE A 138 -0.82 -13.48 3.94
CA ILE A 138 0.36 -14.02 4.61
C ILE A 138 0.46 -15.51 4.31
N VAL A 139 1.68 -15.96 4.03
CA VAL A 139 1.98 -17.39 3.89
C VAL A 139 2.03 -18.08 5.23
N SER A 140 1.43 -19.27 5.33
CA SER A 140 1.56 -20.08 6.53
C SER A 140 3.00 -20.53 6.72
N GLN A 141 3.59 -20.24 7.88
CA GLN A 141 4.92 -20.74 8.27
C GLN A 141 4.97 -22.27 8.43
N GLN A 142 3.81 -22.94 8.50
CA GLN A 142 3.73 -24.40 8.55
C GLN A 142 4.01 -25.05 7.20
N ASP A 143 3.76 -24.33 6.11
CA ASP A 143 4.16 -24.74 4.77
C ASP A 143 5.56 -24.16 4.52
N THR A 144 6.59 -24.91 4.94
CA THR A 144 7.98 -24.46 4.87
C THR A 144 8.44 -24.22 3.43
N THR A 145 8.00 -25.08 2.50
CA THR A 145 8.34 -24.97 1.07
C THR A 145 7.81 -23.67 0.49
N ALA A 146 6.53 -23.39 0.73
CA ALA A 146 5.88 -22.15 0.38
C ALA A 146 6.57 -20.94 1.03
N TYR A 147 6.74 -20.99 2.36
CA TYR A 147 7.27 -19.87 3.13
C TYR A 147 8.69 -19.48 2.71
N GLU A 148 9.58 -20.46 2.52
CA GLU A 148 10.95 -20.23 2.08
C GLU A 148 11.00 -19.63 0.67
N LEU A 149 10.09 -20.04 -0.21
CA LEU A 149 10.08 -19.60 -1.60
C LEU A 149 9.48 -18.19 -1.78
N PHE A 150 8.28 -17.94 -1.23
CA PHE A 150 7.54 -16.69 -1.49
C PHE A 150 7.38 -15.77 -0.30
N GLY A 151 7.65 -16.21 0.93
CA GLY A 151 7.43 -15.40 2.12
C GLY A 151 8.10 -14.03 2.04
N LYS A 152 9.35 -13.96 1.55
CA LYS A 152 10.11 -12.70 1.44
C LYS A 152 9.85 -11.91 0.17
N LEU A 153 9.10 -12.47 -0.78
CA LEU A 153 8.82 -11.82 -2.06
C LEU A 153 7.64 -10.86 -1.91
N SER A 154 7.68 -9.78 -2.67
CA SER A 154 6.52 -8.92 -2.86
C SER A 154 5.54 -9.51 -3.88
N TYR A 155 4.29 -9.05 -3.88
CA TYR A 155 3.29 -9.46 -4.85
C TYR A 155 3.80 -9.31 -6.29
N ASN A 156 4.42 -8.17 -6.64
CA ASN A 156 4.97 -7.96 -7.97
C ASN A 156 6.05 -8.98 -8.33
N GLN A 157 6.95 -9.30 -7.39
CA GLN A 157 7.99 -10.32 -7.61
C GLN A 157 7.40 -11.73 -7.79
N VAL A 158 6.32 -12.05 -7.08
CA VAL A 158 5.61 -13.33 -7.28
C VAL A 158 4.96 -13.40 -8.65
N VAL A 159 4.34 -12.31 -9.12
CA VAL A 159 3.77 -12.23 -10.48
C VAL A 159 4.85 -12.39 -11.54
N GLU A 160 6.00 -11.73 -11.39
CA GLU A 160 7.14 -11.90 -12.31
C GLU A 160 7.61 -13.36 -12.38
N ARG A 161 7.67 -14.05 -11.25
CA ARG A 161 8.01 -15.48 -11.20
C ARG A 161 6.95 -16.36 -11.87
N LEU A 162 5.67 -16.03 -11.72
CA LEU A 162 4.59 -16.74 -12.39
C LEU A 162 4.70 -16.59 -13.92
N ILE A 163 5.03 -15.39 -14.41
CA ILE A 163 5.28 -15.16 -15.85
C ILE A 163 6.47 -15.99 -16.31
N ALA A 164 7.59 -15.96 -15.59
CA ALA A 164 8.77 -16.76 -15.92
C ALA A 164 8.47 -18.27 -15.95
N TYR A 165 7.63 -18.75 -15.03
CA TYR A 165 7.15 -20.13 -15.03
C TYR A 165 6.32 -20.45 -16.28
N GLU A 166 5.39 -19.59 -16.66
CA GLU A 166 4.56 -19.79 -17.85
C GLU A 166 5.40 -19.82 -19.13
N GLU A 167 6.38 -18.92 -19.26
CA GLU A 167 7.33 -18.91 -20.38
C GLU A 167 8.18 -20.19 -20.41
N ALA A 168 8.69 -20.63 -19.25
CA ALA A 168 9.49 -21.85 -19.15
C ALA A 168 8.69 -23.10 -19.51
N ARG A 169 7.40 -23.11 -19.14
CA ARG A 169 6.46 -24.18 -19.46
C ARG A 169 6.20 -24.26 -20.96
N GLN A 170 5.96 -23.12 -21.62
CA GLN A 170 5.78 -23.06 -23.08
C GLN A 170 7.04 -23.53 -23.84
N LYS A 171 8.24 -23.15 -23.39
CA LYS A 171 9.50 -23.60 -24.00
C LYS A 171 9.74 -25.11 -23.87
N SER A 172 9.14 -25.73 -22.85
CA SER A 172 9.27 -27.17 -22.58
C SER A 172 8.20 -28.02 -23.26
N GLU A 173 7.18 -27.39 -23.85
CA GLU A 173 6.15 -28.10 -24.62
C GLU A 173 6.72 -28.56 -25.98
N PRO A 174 6.38 -29.79 -26.43
CA PRO A 174 6.80 -30.25 -27.75
C PRO A 174 6.22 -29.33 -28.84
N PRO A 175 6.97 -29.05 -29.91
CA PRO A 175 6.50 -28.18 -30.98
C PRO A 175 5.20 -28.72 -31.58
N ALA A 176 4.29 -27.82 -31.97
CA ALA A 176 3.07 -28.20 -32.66
C ALA A 176 3.40 -28.93 -33.98
N GLU A 177 2.52 -29.82 -34.43
CA GLU A 177 2.74 -30.58 -35.67
C GLU A 177 3.04 -29.64 -36.85
N GLY A 178 4.27 -29.70 -37.36
CA GLY A 178 4.74 -28.88 -38.47
C GLY A 178 5.66 -27.71 -38.10
N GLU A 179 5.87 -27.41 -36.82
CA GLU A 179 6.84 -26.41 -36.37
C GLU A 179 8.25 -26.98 -36.19
N LYS A 180 9.27 -26.20 -36.58
CA LYS A 180 10.66 -26.56 -36.33
C LYS A 180 10.96 -26.40 -34.85
N LYS A 181 11.54 -27.41 -34.22
CA LYS A 181 12.07 -27.35 -32.85
C LYS A 181 13.02 -26.14 -32.76
N GLY A 182 12.79 -25.26 -31.80
CA GLY A 182 13.67 -24.13 -31.51
C GLY A 182 15.07 -24.60 -31.07
N PRO A 183 16.03 -23.67 -30.92
CA PRO A 183 17.36 -24.01 -30.39
C PRO A 183 17.22 -24.70 -29.03
N GLU A 184 18.02 -25.75 -28.81
CA GLU A 184 18.06 -26.43 -27.51
C GLU A 184 18.69 -25.47 -26.49
N LEU A 185 18.04 -25.36 -25.32
CA LEU A 185 18.59 -24.60 -24.20
C LEU A 185 19.82 -25.33 -23.69
N GLU A 186 20.92 -24.61 -23.49
CA GLU A 186 22.18 -25.17 -22.99
C GLU A 186 22.76 -24.34 -21.86
N GLY A 187 23.50 -25.00 -20.96
CA GLY A 187 24.21 -24.37 -19.85
C GLY A 187 23.29 -23.53 -18.94
N PRO A 188 23.63 -22.25 -18.67
CA PRO A 188 22.95 -21.44 -17.67
C PRO A 188 21.48 -21.14 -18.01
N GLU A 189 21.10 -21.14 -19.29
CA GLU A 189 19.71 -20.93 -19.70
C GLU A 189 18.82 -22.13 -19.37
N LEU A 190 19.35 -23.35 -19.49
CA LEU A 190 18.64 -24.58 -19.12
C LEU A 190 18.43 -24.67 -17.60
N GLU A 191 19.46 -24.32 -16.82
CA GLU A 191 19.37 -24.26 -15.34
C GLU A 191 18.33 -23.22 -14.88
N ALA A 192 18.32 -22.02 -15.47
CA ALA A 192 17.34 -20.99 -15.17
C ALA A 192 15.91 -21.44 -15.51
N ASN A 193 15.73 -22.12 -16.64
CA ASN A 193 14.43 -22.65 -17.07
C ASN A 193 13.90 -23.75 -16.13
N GLN A 194 14.77 -24.67 -15.70
CA GLN A 194 14.40 -25.70 -14.72
C GLN A 194 14.03 -25.09 -13.37
N LYS A 195 14.82 -24.13 -12.88
CA LYS A 195 14.53 -23.40 -11.66
C LYS A 195 13.18 -22.67 -11.72
N ALA A 196 12.88 -22.00 -12.83
CA ALA A 196 11.59 -21.34 -13.02
C ALA A 196 10.41 -22.33 -12.98
N LEU A 197 10.57 -23.53 -13.55
CA LEU A 197 9.57 -24.60 -13.50
C LEU A 197 9.35 -25.12 -12.07
N GLU A 198 10.42 -25.39 -11.34
CA GLU A 198 10.36 -25.90 -9.95
C GLU A 198 9.74 -24.89 -9.00
N GLU A 199 10.22 -23.64 -9.03
CA GLU A 199 9.71 -22.57 -8.18
C GLU A 199 8.27 -22.20 -8.54
N GLY A 200 7.95 -22.12 -9.84
CA GLY A 200 6.60 -21.75 -10.29
C GLY A 200 5.51 -22.76 -9.96
N LEU A 201 5.85 -24.04 -9.77
CA LEU A 201 4.89 -25.07 -9.33
C LEU A 201 4.37 -24.84 -7.91
N VAL A 202 5.14 -24.19 -7.05
CA VAL A 202 4.74 -23.86 -5.67
C VAL A 202 3.92 -22.57 -5.63
N ILE A 203 4.11 -21.69 -6.63
CA ILE A 203 3.43 -20.39 -6.73
C ILE A 203 2.01 -20.53 -7.33
N LYS A 204 1.81 -21.49 -8.23
CA LYS A 204 0.55 -21.72 -8.97
C LYS A 204 -0.50 -22.48 -8.14
#